data_AF-A0A202C4B8-F1
#
_entry.id   AF-A0A202C4B8-F1
#
_cell.length_a   1.000
_cell.length_b   1.000
_cell.length_c   1.000
_cell.angle_alpha   90.00
_cell.angle_beta   90.00
_cell.angle_gamma   90.00
#
_symmetry.space_group_name_H-M   'P 1'
#
loop_
_entity.id
_entity.type
_entity.pdbx_description
1 polymer ?
#
loop_
_entity_poly.entity_id
_entity_poly.type
_entity_poly.pdbx_seq_one_letter_code
_entity_poly.pdbx_strand_id
1 'polypeptide(L)'
;MKNLIIVAFAFLTQLCSAQNVYLTKVQKTKENTDKFLYKINEEIKDAEYLGEVEVQGFWKYDDEVFSLVYKKAKEIGANAFSWKPFENIDGTPQNFNPSNYRLNLYFLPKDQFKDQTGYMYIFASSEKDQKIAINKTDYMLSPRSYLKLKTIPGEVYTISTKKLLGSTIKIQPKDNSSNQYFQISATKIKSDESGVGGLNLKSGDIIGLEKSYGEFLSTIYNKEKQSN
;
A
#
# COMPACT_ATOMS: atom_id res chain seq x y z
N MET A 1 -7.55 -45.38 -4.74
CA MET A 1 -7.77 -44.63 -3.48
C MET A 1 -6.67 -43.62 -3.18
N LYS A 2 -5.38 -44.01 -3.17
CA LYS A 2 -4.26 -43.10 -2.85
C LYS A 2 -4.22 -41.82 -3.69
N ASN A 3 -4.45 -41.93 -5.00
CA ASN A 3 -4.44 -40.78 -5.93
C ASN A 3 -5.62 -39.83 -5.72
N LEU A 4 -6.79 -40.36 -5.33
CA LEU A 4 -7.99 -39.57 -5.03
C LEU A 4 -7.81 -38.77 -3.73
N ILE A 5 -7.15 -39.37 -2.73
CA ILE A 5 -6.77 -38.69 -1.48
C ILE A 5 -5.77 -37.57 -1.77
N ILE A 6 -4.77 -37.80 -2.62
CA ILE A 6 -3.79 -36.77 -3.00
C ILE A 6 -4.46 -35.59 -3.74
N VAL A 7 -5.38 -35.87 -4.66
CA VAL A 7 -6.14 -34.83 -5.37
C VAL A 7 -7.07 -34.06 -4.42
N ALA A 8 -7.78 -34.76 -3.53
CA ALA A 8 -8.63 -34.12 -2.54
C ALA A 8 -7.82 -33.25 -1.56
N PHE A 9 -6.64 -33.72 -1.15
CA PHE A 9 -5.74 -32.97 -0.28
C PHE A 9 -5.15 -31.74 -0.99
N ALA A 10 -4.75 -31.87 -2.25
CA ALA A 10 -4.30 -30.74 -3.07
C ALA A 10 -5.40 -29.69 -3.31
N PHE A 11 -6.67 -30.11 -3.36
CA PHE A 11 -7.82 -29.21 -3.47
C PHE A 11 -8.14 -28.52 -2.13
N LEU A 12 -8.07 -29.26 -1.01
CA LEU A 12 -8.30 -28.71 0.33
C LEU A 12 -7.24 -27.70 0.75
N THR A 13 -5.97 -27.90 0.38
CA THR A 13 -4.91 -26.93 0.68
C THR A 13 -5.08 -25.60 -0.06
N GLN A 14 -5.78 -25.59 -1.20
CA GLN A 14 -6.16 -24.36 -1.90
C GLN A 14 -7.25 -23.56 -1.19
N LEU A 15 -8.02 -24.18 -0.28
CA LEU A 15 -9.07 -23.50 0.50
C LEU A 15 -8.54 -22.83 1.77
N CYS A 16 -7.31 -23.15 2.22
CA CYS A 16 -6.76 -22.73 3.51
C CYS A 16 -5.99 -21.39 3.48
N SER A 17 -6.11 -20.59 2.43
CA SER A 17 -5.41 -19.29 2.35
C SER A 17 -6.23 -18.26 1.60
N ALA A 18 -7.31 -17.81 2.24
CA ALA A 18 -8.01 -16.60 1.81
C ALA A 18 -7.81 -15.54 2.88
N GLN A 19 -7.08 -14.47 2.53
CA GLN A 19 -7.25 -13.23 3.27
C GLN A 19 -8.63 -12.69 2.93
N ASN A 20 -9.42 -12.41 3.95
CA ASN A 20 -10.80 -11.94 3.78
C ASN A 20 -10.89 -10.47 4.12
N VAL A 21 -11.73 -9.76 3.37
CA VAL A 21 -12.03 -8.35 3.59
C VAL A 21 -13.54 -8.22 3.81
N TYR A 22 -13.93 -7.93 5.05
CA TYR A 22 -15.31 -7.86 5.48
C TYR A 22 -15.72 -6.42 5.76
N LEU A 23 -16.88 -6.02 5.24
CA LEU A 23 -17.56 -4.81 5.70
C LEU A 23 -18.28 -5.15 7.01
N THR A 24 -17.59 -4.97 8.13
CA THR A 24 -18.04 -5.44 9.45
C THR A 24 -19.08 -4.52 10.09
N LYS A 25 -19.13 -3.26 9.66
CA LYS A 25 -20.15 -2.31 10.11
C LYS A 25 -20.55 -1.37 8.98
N VAL A 26 -21.86 -1.17 8.85
CA VAL A 26 -22.45 -0.11 8.02
C VAL A 26 -23.30 0.76 8.92
N GLN A 27 -22.84 2.00 9.14
CA GLN A 27 -23.58 3.00 9.90
C GLN A 27 -24.49 3.80 8.98
N LYS A 28 -23.99 4.16 7.79
CA LYS A 28 -24.68 4.95 6.77
C LYS A 28 -24.14 4.59 5.39
N THR A 29 -24.93 4.89 4.36
CA THR A 29 -24.48 4.90 2.97
C THR A 29 -24.57 6.32 2.41
N LYS A 30 -23.78 6.60 1.38
CA LYS A 30 -23.79 7.89 0.69
C LYS A 30 -23.71 7.68 -0.81
N GLU A 31 -24.52 8.41 -1.57
CA GLU A 31 -24.33 8.46 -3.01
C GLU A 31 -23.05 9.24 -3.32
N ASN A 32 -22.07 8.56 -3.89
CA ASN A 32 -20.76 9.12 -4.18
C ASN A 32 -20.13 8.42 -5.40
N THR A 33 -19.67 9.21 -6.36
CA THR A 33 -19.02 8.72 -7.59
C THR A 33 -17.50 8.90 -7.59
N ASP A 34 -16.91 9.37 -6.48
CA ASP A 34 -15.47 9.55 -6.37
C ASP A 34 -14.72 8.24 -6.59
N LYS A 35 -13.73 8.29 -7.47
CA LYS A 35 -12.87 7.13 -7.82
C LYS A 35 -11.68 6.96 -6.87
N PHE A 36 -11.51 7.85 -5.90
CA PHE A 36 -10.39 7.81 -4.97
C PHE A 36 -10.81 7.29 -3.59
N LEU A 37 -9.86 6.73 -2.87
CA LEU A 37 -9.98 6.36 -1.47
C LEU A 37 -8.73 6.86 -0.74
N TYR A 38 -8.83 7.97 -0.02
CA TYR A 38 -7.68 8.64 0.60
C TYR A 38 -7.62 8.41 2.11
N LYS A 39 -6.41 8.40 2.64
CA LYS A 39 -6.19 8.35 4.08
C LYS A 39 -6.52 9.71 4.69
N ILE A 40 -7.25 9.69 5.80
CA ILE A 40 -7.50 10.87 6.64
C ILE A 40 -6.99 10.63 8.06
N ASN A 41 -6.79 11.72 8.80
CA ASN A 41 -6.65 11.66 10.25
C ASN A 41 -8.05 11.70 10.88
N GLU A 42 -8.28 10.96 11.96
CA GLU A 42 -9.58 10.87 12.64
C GLU A 42 -10.06 12.21 13.21
N GLU A 43 -9.13 13.17 13.38
CA GLU A 43 -9.42 14.53 13.85
C GLU A 43 -10.09 15.45 12.80
N ILE A 44 -10.34 14.97 11.58
CA ILE A 44 -11.07 15.75 10.56
C ILE A 44 -12.55 15.79 10.95
N LYS A 45 -12.94 16.83 11.68
CA LYS A 45 -14.29 17.06 12.22
C LYS A 45 -15.43 16.97 11.20
N ASP A 46 -15.12 17.19 9.92
CA ASP A 46 -16.10 17.25 8.84
C ASP A 46 -16.24 15.92 8.07
N ALA A 47 -15.46 14.89 8.41
CA ALA A 47 -15.56 13.58 7.79
C ALA A 47 -16.80 12.83 8.32
N GLU A 48 -17.72 12.48 7.41
CA GLU A 48 -18.90 11.70 7.75
C GLU A 48 -18.52 10.21 7.84
N TYR A 49 -18.60 9.65 9.04
CA TYR A 49 -18.37 8.23 9.26
C TYR A 49 -19.49 7.37 8.67
N LEU A 50 -19.12 6.39 7.84
CA LEU A 50 -20.04 5.52 7.11
C LEU A 50 -20.00 4.07 7.59
N GLY A 51 -18.85 3.56 8.05
CA GLY A 51 -18.74 2.16 8.44
C GLY A 51 -17.31 1.71 8.74
N GLU A 52 -17.12 0.39 8.81
CA GLU A 52 -15.83 -0.25 9.10
C GLU A 52 -15.60 -1.42 8.15
N VAL A 53 -14.36 -1.55 7.70
CA VAL A 53 -13.87 -2.73 7.01
C VAL A 53 -12.79 -3.40 7.85
N GLU A 54 -12.85 -4.72 7.94
CA GLU A 54 -11.86 -5.55 8.62
C GLU A 54 -11.16 -6.45 7.62
N VAL A 55 -9.85 -6.53 7.72
CA VAL A 55 -9.01 -7.42 6.92
C VAL A 55 -8.49 -8.51 7.84
N GLN A 56 -8.78 -9.77 7.50
CA GLN A 56 -8.43 -10.95 8.28
C GLN A 56 -7.56 -11.91 7.47
N GLY A 57 -6.45 -12.34 8.05
CA GLY A 57 -5.42 -13.15 7.40
C GLY A 57 -4.31 -12.30 6.80
N PHE A 58 -3.17 -12.92 6.50
CA PHE A 58 -2.06 -12.27 5.81
C PHE A 58 -2.07 -12.60 4.32
N TRP A 59 -1.79 -11.60 3.49
CA TRP A 59 -1.53 -11.77 2.07
C TRP A 59 -0.36 -10.90 1.63
N LYS A 60 0.41 -11.39 0.68
CA LYS A 60 1.60 -10.69 0.18
C LYS A 60 1.31 -9.75 -1.00
N TYR A 61 0.19 -9.91 -1.68
CA TYR A 61 -0.20 -9.07 -2.82
C TYR A 61 -1.10 -7.94 -2.31
N ASP A 62 -0.48 -6.90 -1.74
CA ASP A 62 -1.17 -5.77 -1.10
C ASP A 62 -2.11 -5.03 -2.07
N ASP A 63 -1.86 -5.09 -3.38
CA ASP A 63 -2.72 -4.56 -4.45
C ASP A 63 -4.07 -5.29 -4.54
N GLU A 64 -4.08 -6.61 -4.39
CA GLU A 64 -5.30 -7.40 -4.34
C GLU A 64 -6.11 -7.06 -3.08
N VAL A 65 -5.43 -6.93 -1.93
CA VAL A 65 -6.06 -6.53 -0.65
C VAL A 65 -6.67 -5.15 -0.77
N PHE A 66 -5.92 -4.19 -1.33
CA PHE A 66 -6.40 -2.84 -1.55
C PHE A 66 -7.61 -2.82 -2.48
N SER A 67 -7.62 -3.61 -3.56
CA SER A 67 -8.75 -3.71 -4.48
C SER A 67 -10.03 -4.16 -3.76
N LEU A 68 -9.92 -5.15 -2.87
CA LEU A 68 -11.05 -5.62 -2.06
C LEU A 68 -11.53 -4.57 -1.06
N VAL A 69 -10.61 -3.95 -0.31
CA VAL A 69 -10.90 -2.84 0.62
C VAL A 69 -11.58 -1.69 -0.11
N TYR A 70 -11.03 -1.30 -1.26
CA TYR A 70 -11.57 -0.26 -2.12
C TYR A 70 -12.99 -0.58 -2.55
N LYS A 71 -13.23 -1.81 -3.05
CA LYS A 71 -14.57 -2.25 -3.45
C LYS A 71 -15.56 -2.15 -2.29
N LYS A 72 -15.20 -2.62 -1.09
CA LYS A 72 -16.04 -2.52 0.11
C LYS A 72 -16.31 -1.08 0.55
N ALA A 73 -15.31 -0.20 0.45
CA ALA A 73 -15.51 1.22 0.70
C ALA A 73 -16.51 1.84 -0.28
N LYS A 74 -16.42 1.48 -1.57
CA LYS A 74 -17.32 1.98 -2.61
C LYS A 74 -18.75 1.45 -2.52
N GLU A 75 -18.94 0.23 -2.00
CA GLU A 75 -20.28 -0.31 -1.72
C GLU A 75 -21.13 0.61 -0.80
N ILE A 76 -20.50 1.40 0.08
CA ILE A 76 -21.19 2.34 0.98
C ILE A 76 -20.97 3.83 0.66
N GLY A 77 -20.24 4.13 -0.42
CA GLY A 77 -19.97 5.51 -0.85
C GLY A 77 -18.78 6.19 -0.17
N ALA A 78 -17.92 5.44 0.51
CA ALA A 78 -16.73 6.01 1.17
C ALA A 78 -15.67 6.45 0.15
N ASN A 79 -15.03 7.59 0.44
CA ASN A 79 -13.87 8.12 -0.30
C ASN A 79 -12.67 8.42 0.60
N ALA A 80 -12.81 8.16 1.90
CA ALA A 80 -11.75 8.30 2.88
C ALA A 80 -11.70 7.12 3.86
N PHE A 81 -10.52 6.90 4.46
CA PHE A 81 -10.34 5.91 5.50
C PHE A 81 -9.32 6.34 6.56
N SER A 82 -9.43 5.77 7.76
CA SER A 82 -8.40 5.84 8.82
C SER A 82 -8.15 4.45 9.39
N TRP A 83 -6.97 4.23 9.98
CA TRP A 83 -6.70 3.00 10.71
C TRP A 83 -7.34 3.06 12.09
N LYS A 84 -8.09 2.01 12.45
CA LYS A 84 -8.66 1.81 13.77
C LYS A 84 -7.90 0.70 14.50
N PRO A 85 -7.13 1.00 15.56
CA PRO A 85 -6.49 -0.04 16.35
C PRO A 85 -7.53 -0.96 17.01
N PHE A 86 -7.14 -2.22 17.24
CA PHE A 86 -7.84 -3.06 18.21
C PHE A 86 -7.47 -2.60 19.63
N GLU A 87 -8.31 -2.94 20.60
CA GLU A 87 -8.04 -2.62 22.00
C GLU A 87 -7.54 -3.86 22.73
N ASN A 88 -6.55 -3.67 23.61
CA ASN A 88 -6.16 -4.65 24.62
C ASN A 88 -7.23 -4.76 25.71
N ILE A 89 -7.11 -5.76 26.58
CA ILE A 89 -8.05 -5.96 27.71
C ILE A 89 -8.09 -4.72 28.64
N ASP A 90 -6.98 -3.98 28.74
CA ASP A 90 -6.86 -2.75 29.51
C ASP A 90 -7.33 -1.49 28.76
N GLY A 91 -7.90 -1.63 27.56
CA GLY A 91 -8.38 -0.54 26.71
C GLY A 91 -7.27 0.19 25.93
N THR A 92 -6.00 -0.21 26.07
CA THR A 92 -4.91 0.42 25.30
C THR A 92 -4.92 -0.03 23.83
N PRO A 93 -4.51 0.83 22.87
CA PRO A 93 -4.49 0.47 21.46
C PRO A 93 -3.42 -0.58 21.16
N GLN A 94 -3.79 -1.61 20.40
CA GLN A 94 -2.89 -2.62 19.89
C GLN A 94 -2.03 -2.08 18.76
N ASN A 95 -0.81 -2.60 18.67
CA ASN A 95 0.07 -2.37 17.52
C ASN A 95 -0.58 -2.87 16.24
N PHE A 96 -0.25 -2.22 15.12
CA PHE A 96 -0.70 -2.64 13.81
C PHE A 96 -0.29 -4.09 13.52
N ASN A 97 -1.24 -4.91 13.07
CA ASN A 97 -1.01 -6.29 12.66
C ASN A 97 -1.39 -6.44 11.18
N PRO A 98 -0.44 -6.75 10.28
CA PRO A 98 -0.73 -6.89 8.85
C PRO A 98 -1.66 -8.07 8.54
N SER A 99 -1.81 -9.02 9.48
CA SER A 99 -2.71 -10.16 9.36
C SER A 99 -4.10 -9.90 9.94
N ASN A 100 -4.30 -8.80 10.68
CA ASN A 100 -5.59 -8.43 11.24
C ASN A 100 -5.65 -6.93 11.55
N TYR A 101 -6.41 -6.17 10.76
CA TYR A 101 -6.57 -4.74 11.00
C TYR A 101 -7.96 -4.24 10.56
N ARG A 102 -8.39 -3.13 11.17
CA ARG A 102 -9.63 -2.45 10.84
C ARG A 102 -9.36 -1.06 10.27
N LEU A 103 -10.17 -0.67 9.30
CA LEU A 103 -10.20 0.68 8.79
C LEU A 103 -11.61 1.26 8.99
N ASN A 104 -11.68 2.46 9.57
CA ASN A 104 -12.89 3.25 9.54
C ASN A 104 -13.05 3.84 8.12
N LEU A 105 -14.29 3.88 7.64
CA LEU A 105 -14.65 4.36 6.31
C LEU A 105 -15.49 5.63 6.43
N TYR A 106 -15.13 6.63 5.63
CA TYR A 106 -15.72 7.95 5.69
C TYR A 106 -16.06 8.48 4.30
N PHE A 107 -16.97 9.43 4.28
CA PHE A 107 -17.10 10.40 3.21
C PHE A 107 -16.57 11.75 3.65
N LEU A 108 -15.76 12.37 2.81
CA LEU A 108 -15.30 13.74 2.96
C LEU A 108 -15.42 14.46 1.60
N PRO A 109 -16.03 15.65 1.51
CA PRO A 109 -16.03 16.43 0.28
C PRO A 109 -14.61 16.67 -0.25
N LYS A 110 -14.44 16.61 -1.58
CA LYS A 110 -13.12 16.64 -2.23
C LYS A 110 -12.29 17.88 -1.86
N ASP A 111 -12.95 19.02 -1.71
CA ASP A 111 -12.36 20.31 -1.33
C ASP A 111 -11.87 20.38 0.13
N GLN A 112 -12.29 19.43 0.96
CA GLN A 112 -11.89 19.36 2.37
C GLN A 112 -10.67 18.47 2.61
N PHE A 113 -10.19 17.75 1.60
CA PHE A 113 -8.88 17.09 1.67
C PHE A 113 -7.78 18.15 1.67
N LYS A 114 -7.30 18.50 2.86
CA LYS A 114 -6.11 19.33 3.02
C LYS A 114 -4.90 18.48 2.63
N ASP A 115 -4.38 18.71 1.43
CA ASP A 115 -3.22 17.97 0.95
C ASP A 115 -2.05 18.15 1.93
N GLN A 116 -1.54 17.02 2.45
CA GLN A 116 -0.20 16.99 3.01
C GLN A 116 0.74 17.12 1.82
N THR A 117 1.23 18.31 1.49
CA THR A 117 1.98 18.56 0.26
C THR A 117 3.49 18.35 0.43
N GLY A 118 4.16 17.99 -0.67
CA GLY A 118 5.62 17.98 -0.77
C GLY A 118 6.34 16.90 0.04
N TYR A 119 5.77 15.69 0.13
CA TYR A 119 6.52 14.51 0.57
C TYR A 119 6.64 13.47 -0.55
N MET A 120 7.76 12.77 -0.53
CA MET A 120 8.02 11.59 -1.34
C MET A 120 8.01 10.35 -0.45
N TYR A 121 7.26 9.35 -0.87
CA TYR A 121 7.14 8.06 -0.21
C TYR A 121 7.74 6.98 -1.10
N ILE A 122 8.62 6.16 -0.54
CA ILE A 122 9.26 5.05 -1.26
C ILE A 122 9.02 3.77 -0.47
N PHE A 123 8.22 2.86 -1.01
CA PHE A 123 7.80 1.60 -0.39
C PHE A 123 8.68 0.43 -0.81
N ALA A 124 9.00 -0.43 0.15
CA ALA A 124 9.68 -1.69 -0.06
C ALA A 124 8.70 -2.87 0.10
N SER A 125 8.09 -3.27 -1.01
CA SER A 125 7.11 -4.38 -1.05
C SER A 125 7.75 -5.75 -1.29
N SER A 126 9.08 -5.81 -1.41
CA SER A 126 9.83 -7.07 -1.51
C SER A 126 9.84 -7.81 -0.18
N GLU A 127 9.84 -9.15 -0.22
CA GLU A 127 10.05 -10.01 0.96
C GLU A 127 11.51 -9.99 1.47
N LYS A 128 12.39 -9.28 0.77
CA LYS A 128 13.82 -9.11 1.12
C LYS A 128 14.19 -7.64 1.17
N ASP A 129 15.19 -7.32 1.97
CA ASP A 129 15.79 -5.99 2.05
C ASP A 129 16.14 -5.43 0.66
N GLN A 130 15.87 -4.15 0.48
CA GLN A 130 16.10 -3.43 -0.77
C GLN A 130 17.04 -2.27 -0.52
N LYS A 131 18.25 -2.38 -1.07
CA LYS A 131 19.19 -1.27 -1.12
C LYS A 131 18.79 -0.32 -2.26
N ILE A 132 18.62 0.96 -1.94
CA ILE A 132 18.40 2.03 -2.91
C ILE A 132 19.40 3.16 -2.68
N ALA A 133 19.49 4.09 -3.63
CA ALA A 133 20.15 5.36 -3.41
C ALA A 133 19.27 6.52 -3.83
N ILE A 134 19.30 7.60 -3.05
CA ILE A 134 18.62 8.87 -3.34
C ILE A 134 19.68 9.96 -3.28
N ASN A 135 19.90 10.68 -4.37
CA ASN A 135 20.94 11.70 -4.47
C ASN A 135 22.33 11.21 -4.01
N LYS A 136 22.66 9.95 -4.36
CA LYS A 136 23.89 9.23 -3.98
C LYS A 136 23.98 8.79 -2.51
N THR A 137 23.02 9.16 -1.66
CA THR A 137 22.91 8.62 -0.30
C THR A 137 22.25 7.24 -0.37
N ASP A 138 22.91 6.24 0.21
CA ASP A 138 22.41 4.87 0.24
C ASP A 138 21.41 4.68 1.38
N TYR A 139 20.32 3.97 1.10
CA TYR A 139 19.31 3.55 2.07
C TYR A 139 19.11 2.04 1.99
N MET A 140 18.88 1.41 3.14
CA MET A 140 18.40 0.04 3.23
C MET A 140 16.94 0.08 3.67
N LEU A 141 16.06 -0.48 2.85
CA LEU A 141 14.64 -0.61 3.19
C LEU A 141 14.34 -2.07 3.52
N SER A 142 13.84 -2.33 4.72
CA SER A 142 13.38 -3.65 5.12
C SER A 142 12.03 -4.02 4.46
N PRO A 143 11.67 -5.31 4.42
CA PRO A 143 10.36 -5.74 3.92
C PRO A 143 9.20 -5.03 4.59
N ARG A 144 8.19 -4.65 3.80
CA ARG A 144 6.97 -3.96 4.26
C ARG A 144 7.29 -2.68 5.04
N SER A 145 8.27 -1.92 4.53
CA SER A 145 8.62 -0.63 5.08
C SER A 145 8.55 0.48 4.04
N TYR A 146 8.62 1.73 4.49
CA TYR A 146 8.71 2.87 3.60
C TYR A 146 9.57 3.99 4.16
N LEU A 147 10.22 4.70 3.23
CA LEU A 147 10.89 5.96 3.50
C LEU A 147 9.94 7.12 3.17
N LYS A 148 9.89 8.12 4.06
CA LYS A 148 9.15 9.38 3.84
C LYS A 148 10.14 10.55 3.89
N LEU A 149 10.27 11.28 2.80
CA LEU A 149 11.19 12.41 2.63
C LEU A 149 10.40 13.67 2.33
N LYS A 150 10.73 14.78 3.01
CA LYS A 150 10.22 16.09 2.59
C LYS A 150 10.97 16.50 1.32
N THR A 151 10.24 16.88 0.29
CA THR A 151 10.83 17.38 -0.95
C THR A 151 10.86 18.89 -0.99
N ILE A 152 11.88 19.41 -1.67
CA ILE A 152 12.02 20.83 -1.98
C ILE A 152 11.62 21.05 -3.44
N PRO A 153 10.65 21.95 -3.71
CA PRO A 153 10.28 22.31 -5.07
C PRO A 153 11.48 22.76 -5.91
N GLY A 154 11.54 22.33 -7.16
CA GLY A 154 12.63 22.66 -8.08
C GLY A 154 13.90 21.83 -7.92
N GLU A 155 14.11 21.13 -6.79
CA GLU A 155 15.24 20.21 -6.65
C GLU A 155 15.03 18.92 -7.44
N VAL A 156 16.09 18.43 -8.07
CA VAL A 156 16.08 17.15 -8.78
C VAL A 156 16.54 16.04 -7.84
N TYR A 157 15.64 15.09 -7.57
CA TYR A 157 15.94 13.87 -6.82
C TYR A 157 16.22 12.74 -7.80
N THR A 158 17.37 12.08 -7.66
CA THR A 158 17.72 10.87 -8.43
C THR A 158 17.59 9.66 -7.53
N ILE A 159 16.65 8.75 -7.85
CA ILE A 159 16.41 7.51 -7.10
C ILE A 159 16.92 6.34 -7.95
N SER A 160 17.72 5.44 -7.39
CA SER A 160 18.17 4.23 -8.08
C SER A 160 18.05 2.99 -7.20
N THR A 161 17.81 1.84 -7.83
CA THR A 161 17.74 0.53 -7.13
C THR A 161 19.11 -0.11 -6.89
N LYS A 162 20.20 0.57 -7.27
CA LYS A 162 21.61 0.15 -7.07
C LYS A 162 21.95 -1.27 -7.57
N LYS A 163 21.11 -1.87 -8.41
CA LYS A 163 21.35 -3.19 -9.01
C LYS A 163 21.97 -3.04 -10.40
N LEU A 164 22.68 -4.08 -10.86
CA LEU A 164 23.42 -4.05 -12.14
C LEU A 164 22.55 -3.67 -13.35
N LEU A 165 21.30 -4.14 -13.37
CA LEU A 165 20.28 -3.80 -14.38
C LEU A 165 19.08 -3.14 -13.69
N GLY A 166 19.38 -2.29 -12.71
CA GLY A 166 18.42 -1.66 -11.83
C GLY A 166 17.91 -0.35 -12.40
N SER A 167 16.64 -0.04 -12.14
CA SER A 167 16.05 1.22 -12.60
C SER A 167 16.62 2.43 -11.85
N THR A 168 16.71 3.56 -12.56
CA THR A 168 16.99 4.90 -12.01
C THR A 168 15.96 5.88 -12.55
N ILE A 169 15.35 6.67 -11.68
CA ILE A 169 14.43 7.75 -12.08
C ILE A 169 14.93 9.10 -11.55
N LYS A 170 14.55 10.17 -12.24
CA LYS A 170 14.75 11.55 -11.80
C LYS A 170 13.39 12.20 -11.64
N ILE A 171 13.18 12.84 -10.51
CA ILE A 171 11.93 13.55 -10.20
C ILE A 171 12.25 14.95 -9.72
N GLN A 172 11.46 15.91 -10.17
CA GLN A 172 11.59 17.32 -9.79
C GLN A 172 10.23 17.78 -9.27
N PRO A 173 10.00 17.76 -7.95
CA PRO A 173 8.78 18.24 -7.34
C PRO A 173 8.52 19.70 -7.72
N LYS A 174 7.26 20.04 -7.96
CA LYS A 174 6.83 21.41 -8.28
C LYS A 174 6.31 22.08 -7.01
N ASP A 175 6.20 23.42 -7.02
CA ASP A 175 5.54 24.14 -5.93
C ASP A 175 4.11 23.61 -5.73
N ASN A 176 3.72 23.46 -4.46
CA ASN A 176 2.44 22.87 -4.06
C ASN A 176 2.15 21.48 -4.67
N SER A 177 3.17 20.72 -5.07
CA SER A 177 2.95 19.37 -5.59
C SER A 177 2.35 18.47 -4.50
N SER A 178 1.36 17.68 -4.90
CA SER A 178 0.87 16.56 -4.10
C SER A 178 2.03 15.63 -3.72
N ASN A 179 1.82 14.82 -2.68
CA ASN A 179 2.76 13.75 -2.37
C ASN A 179 3.01 12.84 -3.58
N GLN A 180 4.24 12.35 -3.67
CA GLN A 180 4.67 11.41 -4.69
C GLN A 180 4.89 10.05 -4.03
N TYR A 181 4.44 8.99 -4.67
CA TYR A 181 4.48 7.64 -4.12
C TYR A 181 5.16 6.71 -5.12
N PHE A 182 6.17 5.97 -4.65
CA PHE A 182 6.94 5.04 -5.47
C PHE A 182 7.09 3.71 -4.74
N GLN A 183 7.08 2.62 -5.48
CA GLN A 183 7.36 1.28 -4.96
C GLN A 183 8.60 0.70 -5.62
N ILE A 184 9.47 0.11 -4.82
CA ILE A 184 10.66 -0.59 -5.30
C ILE A 184 10.30 -2.07 -5.48
N SER A 185 10.44 -2.60 -6.69
CA SER A 185 10.23 -4.03 -6.92
C SER A 185 11.55 -4.80 -6.83
N ALA A 186 11.47 -6.04 -6.34
CA ALA A 186 12.57 -6.99 -6.38
C ALA A 186 12.88 -7.45 -7.82
N THR A 187 13.90 -8.29 -7.95
CA THR A 187 14.26 -8.96 -9.20
C THR A 187 13.07 -9.80 -9.68
N LYS A 188 12.63 -9.61 -10.93
CA LYS A 188 11.60 -10.41 -11.58
C LYS A 188 12.19 -11.07 -12.83
N ILE A 189 11.99 -12.38 -12.93
CA ILE A 189 12.27 -13.17 -14.13
C ILE A 189 10.91 -13.57 -14.68
N LYS A 190 10.64 -13.25 -15.93
CA LYS A 190 9.42 -13.67 -16.64
C LYS A 190 9.80 -14.28 -17.97
N SER A 191 9.00 -15.22 -18.45
CA SER A 191 9.10 -15.68 -19.84
C SER A 191 8.89 -14.50 -20.78
N ASP A 192 9.61 -14.50 -21.89
CA ASP A 192 9.40 -13.53 -22.95
C ASP A 192 8.16 -13.90 -23.75
N GLU A 193 7.21 -12.98 -23.82
CA GLU A 193 5.92 -13.14 -24.52
C GLU A 193 5.98 -12.61 -25.97
N SER A 194 7.15 -12.14 -26.43
CA SER A 194 7.37 -11.57 -27.77
C SER A 194 7.27 -12.57 -28.94
N GLY A 195 7.08 -13.86 -28.66
CA GLY A 195 6.91 -14.92 -29.66
C GLY A 195 8.22 -15.58 -30.15
N VAL A 196 9.39 -15.04 -29.81
CA VAL A 196 10.70 -15.62 -30.21
C VAL A 196 11.23 -16.63 -29.17
N GLY A 197 10.60 -16.68 -28.00
CA GLY A 197 11.09 -17.45 -26.85
C GLY A 197 12.29 -16.76 -26.19
N GLY A 198 12.27 -16.63 -24.86
CA GLY A 198 13.30 -15.91 -24.13
C GLY A 198 12.95 -15.71 -22.65
N LEU A 199 13.85 -15.05 -21.92
CA LEU A 199 13.65 -14.65 -20.52
C LEU A 199 13.84 -13.15 -20.37
N ASN A 200 12.84 -12.47 -19.82
CA ASN A 200 12.91 -11.07 -19.42
C ASN A 200 13.37 -10.98 -17.96
N LEU A 201 14.56 -10.43 -17.74
CA LEU A 201 15.14 -10.18 -16.41
C LEU A 201 15.10 -8.69 -16.08
N LYS A 202 14.33 -8.31 -15.06
CA LYS A 202 14.42 -6.99 -14.42
C LYS A 202 15.04 -7.15 -13.05
N SER A 203 16.22 -6.58 -12.81
CA SER A 203 16.90 -6.75 -11.51
C SER A 203 16.32 -5.87 -10.41
N GLY A 204 15.63 -4.78 -10.75
CA GLY A 204 14.85 -3.98 -9.81
C GLY A 204 14.16 -2.83 -10.54
N ASP A 205 12.92 -2.55 -10.18
CA ASP A 205 12.10 -1.51 -10.82
C ASP A 205 11.67 -0.45 -9.81
N ILE A 206 11.37 0.75 -10.30
CA ILE A 206 10.80 1.85 -9.52
C ILE A 206 9.47 2.21 -10.17
N ILE A 207 8.38 1.90 -9.47
CA ILE A 207 7.02 2.00 -9.99
C ILE A 207 6.35 3.19 -9.32
N GLY A 208 5.83 4.14 -10.11
CA GLY A 208 4.98 5.20 -9.59
C GLY A 208 3.64 4.64 -9.13
N LEU A 209 3.15 5.09 -7.97
CA LEU A 209 1.88 4.65 -7.41
C LEU A 209 0.83 5.76 -7.43
N GLU A 210 -0.42 5.37 -7.65
CA GLU A 210 -1.57 6.22 -7.41
C GLU A 210 -1.72 6.56 -5.92
N LYS A 211 -2.17 7.79 -5.62
CA LYS A 211 -2.25 8.34 -4.26
C LYS A 211 -3.02 7.41 -3.30
N SER A 212 -4.18 6.89 -3.72
CA SER A 212 -5.00 6.01 -2.87
C SER A 212 -4.26 4.74 -2.45
N TYR A 213 -3.54 4.12 -3.37
CA TYR A 213 -2.78 2.91 -3.05
C TYR A 213 -1.54 3.23 -2.22
N GLY A 214 -0.80 4.31 -2.54
CA GLY A 214 0.33 4.76 -1.74
C GLY A 214 -0.05 5.11 -0.30
N GLU A 215 -1.19 5.78 -0.09
CA GLU A 215 -1.70 6.09 1.24
C GLU A 215 -2.16 4.85 2.01
N PHE A 216 -2.74 3.88 1.32
CA PHE A 216 -3.04 2.57 1.89
C PHE A 216 -1.76 1.85 2.34
N LEU A 217 -0.74 1.75 1.48
CA LEU A 217 0.56 1.17 1.85
C LEU A 217 1.18 1.89 3.05
N SER A 218 1.12 3.23 3.10
CA SER A 218 1.62 4.01 4.24
C SER A 218 0.93 3.74 5.57
N THR A 219 -0.22 3.06 5.52
CA THR A 219 -0.98 2.63 6.71
C THR A 219 -0.56 1.25 7.16
N ILE A 220 -0.25 0.35 6.23
CA ILE A 220 0.03 -1.06 6.53
C ILE A 220 1.52 -1.42 6.55
N TYR A 221 2.40 -0.48 6.18
CA TYR A 221 3.86 -0.62 6.20
C TYR A 221 4.48 0.20 7.32
N ASN A 222 5.64 -0.25 7.78
CA ASN A 222 6.40 0.45 8.81
C ASN A 222 7.18 1.61 8.21
N LYS A 223 7.11 2.79 8.84
CA LYS A 223 8.00 3.88 8.47
C LYS A 223 9.42 3.55 8.91
N GLU A 224 10.38 3.59 7.99
CA GLU A 224 11.79 3.42 8.32
C GLU A 224 12.26 4.53 9.27
N LYS A 225 12.97 4.12 10.31
CA LYS A 225 13.66 5.07 11.20
C LYS A 225 14.92 5.52 10.47
N GLN A 226 14.99 6.80 10.14
CA GLN A 226 16.23 7.37 9.61
C GLN A 226 17.25 7.40 10.75
N SER A 227 18.28 6.55 10.68
CA SER A 227 19.47 6.70 11.50
C SER A 227 20.27 7.85 10.88
N ASN A 228 20.22 9.02 11.51
CA ASN A 228 21.16 10.11 11.24
C ASN A 228 22.48 9.83 11.96
#